data_AF-A0A2V8I0T6-F1
#
_entry.id   AF-A0A2V8I0T6-F1
#
_cell.length_a   1.000
_cell.length_b   1.000
_cell.length_c   1.000
_cell.angle_alpha   90.00
_cell.angle_beta   90.00
_cell.angle_gamma   90.00
#
_symmetry.space_group_name_H-M   'P 1'
#
loop_
_entity.id
_entity.type
_entity.pdbx_description
1 polymer ?
#
loop_
_entity_poly.entity_id
_entity_poly.type
_entity_poly.pdbx_seq_one_letter_code
_entity_poly.pdbx_strand_id
1 'polypeptide(L)'
;MALTAGTTDCDYPGSANGVFVTSVDQNSQIRVSAGEMSLDPVFSPDGTALVFVDFSDPTAKLIRYDIATRNRTVFRRGSETDNFYHLLDWK
;
A
#
# COMPACT_ATOMS: atom_id res chain seq x y z
N MET A 1 9.74 2.52 -17.95
CA MET A 1 9.16 1.45 -17.11
C MET A 1 8.04 2.09 -16.31
N ALA A 2 6.80 1.62 -16.43
CA ALA A 2 5.69 2.09 -15.59
C ALA A 2 5.31 0.95 -14.63
N LEU A 3 4.88 1.27 -13.42
CA LEU A 3 4.46 0.28 -12.44
C LEU A 3 3.00 0.56 -12.13
N THR A 4 2.17 -0.48 -12.08
CA THR A 4 0.78 -0.36 -11.63
C THR A 4 0.64 -0.96 -10.24
N ALA A 5 -0.16 -0.30 -9.39
CA ALA A 5 -0.47 -0.75 -8.04
C ALA A 5 -2.00 -0.86 -7.92
N GLY A 6 -2.46 -1.92 -7.25
CA GLY A 6 -3.88 -2.18 -7.07
C GLY A 6 -4.14 -3.12 -5.91
N THR A 7 -5.39 -3.13 -5.47
CA THR A 7 -5.97 -4.06 -4.50
C THR A 7 -6.77 -5.10 -5.27
N THR A 8 -6.45 -6.38 -5.12
CA THR A 8 -7.28 -7.46 -5.67
C THR A 8 -8.14 -8.04 -4.55
N ASP A 9 -9.45 -7.77 -4.56
CA ASP A 9 -10.53 -8.77 -4.63
C ASP A 9 -11.92 -8.10 -4.48
N CYS A 10 -12.92 -8.55 -5.24
CA CYS A 10 -14.28 -7.97 -5.32
C CYS A 10 -15.32 -8.69 -4.45
N ASP A 11 -14.93 -9.47 -3.44
CA ASP A 11 -15.87 -10.18 -2.58
C ASP A 11 -15.47 -10.05 -1.09
N TYR A 12 -16.45 -9.78 -0.22
CA TYR A 12 -16.27 -9.74 1.23
C TYR A 12 -17.27 -10.70 1.88
N PRO A 13 -16.88 -11.60 2.83
CA PRO A 13 -15.69 -11.53 3.70
C PRO A 13 -14.68 -12.68 3.54
N GLY A 14 -13.40 -12.35 3.42
CA GLY A 14 -12.24 -13.25 3.58
C GLY A 14 -11.70 -13.78 2.24
N SER A 15 -10.50 -13.46 1.79
CA SER A 15 -9.25 -13.39 2.55
C SER A 15 -8.17 -12.65 1.71
N ALA A 16 -7.46 -11.71 2.35
CA ALA A 16 -6.23 -11.06 1.88
C ALA A 16 -6.30 -10.00 0.75
N ASN A 17 -6.72 -8.78 1.10
CA ASN A 17 -6.37 -7.57 0.36
C ASN A 17 -4.87 -7.26 0.55
N GLY A 18 -4.05 -7.75 -0.37
CA GLY A 18 -2.64 -7.42 -0.47
C GLY A 18 -2.39 -6.31 -1.49
N VAL A 19 -1.41 -5.45 -1.23
CA VAL A 19 -0.90 -4.53 -2.23
C VAL A 19 0.23 -5.22 -2.98
N PHE A 20 0.13 -5.21 -4.30
CA PHE A 20 1.14 -5.74 -5.20
C PHE A 20 1.60 -4.66 -6.17
N VAL A 21 2.86 -4.76 -6.55
CA VAL A 21 3.44 -4.00 -7.64
C VAL A 21 3.77 -4.98 -8.74
N THR A 22 3.28 -4.69 -9.94
CA THR A 22 3.58 -5.50 -11.12
C THR A 22 4.28 -4.67 -12.18
N SER A 23 5.14 -5.31 -12.96
CA SER A 23 5.73 -4.73 -14.16
C SER A 23 4.65 -4.49 -15.22
N VAL A 24 4.85 -3.51 -16.10
CA VAL A 24 3.92 -3.22 -17.23
C VAL A 24 3.63 -4.47 -18.06
N ASP A 25 4.67 -5.25 -18.30
CA ASP A 25 4.59 -6.47 -19.11
C ASP A 25 3.95 -7.65 -18.35
N GLN A 26 3.59 -7.44 -17.08
CA GLN A 26 2.98 -8.42 -16.18
C GLN A 26 3.83 -9.68 -15.95
N ASN A 27 5.10 -9.66 -16.32
CA ASN A 27 6.00 -10.81 -16.16
C ASN A 27 6.66 -10.88 -14.78
N SER A 28 6.49 -9.85 -13.95
CA SER A 28 7.05 -9.81 -12.61
C SER A 28 6.09 -9.10 -11.66
N GLN A 29 5.76 -9.76 -10.56
CA GLN A 29 4.92 -9.24 -9.50
C GLN A 29 5.63 -9.38 -8.15
N ILE A 30 5.58 -8.33 -7.35
CA ILE A 30 6.10 -8.32 -5.98
C ILE A 30 4.98 -7.92 -5.02
N ARG A 31 4.86 -8.64 -3.91
CA ARG A 31 3.96 -8.25 -2.81
C ARG A 31 4.62 -7.18 -1.96
N VAL A 32 4.01 -6.00 -1.89
CA VAL A 32 4.56 -4.87 -1.14
C VAL A 32 3.90 -4.70 0.22
N SER A 33 2.69 -5.18 0.43
CA SER A 33 2.09 -5.23 1.76
C SER A 33 2.69 -6.33 2.63
N ALA A 34 2.69 -6.10 3.95
CA ALA A 34 2.90 -7.14 4.94
C ALA A 34 1.55 -7.74 5.36
N GLY A 35 0.59 -6.87 5.68
CA GLY A 35 -0.77 -7.22 6.06
C GLY A 35 -1.63 -7.82 4.94
N GLU A 36 -2.72 -8.42 5.36
CA GLU A 36 -3.81 -8.96 4.51
C GLU A 36 -4.97 -7.96 4.36
N MET A 37 -4.86 -6.78 4.97
CA MET A 37 -5.83 -5.70 4.85
C MET A 37 -5.10 -4.41 4.48
N SER A 38 -4.40 -4.44 3.34
CA SER A 38 -3.69 -3.28 2.80
C SER A 38 -4.37 -2.77 1.53
N LEU A 39 -4.67 -1.47 1.49
CA LEU A 39 -5.46 -0.85 0.42
C LEU A 39 -4.95 0.55 0.03
N ASP A 40 -5.54 1.06 -1.05
CA ASP A 40 -5.33 2.41 -1.61
C ASP A 40 -3.85 2.76 -1.86
N PRO A 41 -3.12 1.97 -2.66
CA PRO A 41 -1.74 2.30 -2.97
C PRO A 41 -1.64 3.50 -3.90
N VAL A 42 -0.68 4.38 -3.62
CA VAL A 42 -0.31 5.50 -4.48
C VAL A 42 1.20 5.48 -4.66
N PHE A 43 1.69 5.72 -5.88
CA PHE A 43 3.12 5.87 -6.14
C PHE A 43 3.61 7.28 -5.80
N SER A 44 4.87 7.38 -5.40
CA SER A 44 5.57 8.64 -5.36
C SER A 44 5.64 9.27 -6.75
N PRO A 45 5.60 10.61 -6.88
CA PRO A 45 5.77 11.27 -8.17
C PRO A 45 7.10 10.92 -8.87
N ASP A 46 8.15 10.64 -8.08
CA ASP A 46 9.45 10.20 -8.58
C ASP A 46 9.55 8.69 -8.88
N GLY A 47 8.48 7.92 -8.59
CA GLY A 47 8.41 6.48 -8.82
C GLY A 47 9.36 5.61 -7.97
N THR A 48 10.02 6.18 -6.94
CA THR A 48 10.95 5.45 -6.08
C THR A 48 10.27 4.71 -4.92
N ALA A 49 9.05 5.11 -4.58
CA ALA A 49 8.31 4.58 -3.45
C ALA A 49 6.81 4.44 -3.76
N LEU A 50 6.11 3.72 -2.91
CA LEU A 50 4.66 3.79 -2.81
C LEU A 50 4.23 3.92 -1.36
N VAL A 51 3.03 4.44 -1.15
CA VAL A 51 2.37 4.49 0.16
C VAL A 51 1.03 3.79 0.03
N PHE A 52 0.68 3.03 1.06
CA PHE A 52 -0.61 2.36 1.16
C PHE A 52 -1.10 2.38 2.60
N VAL A 53 -2.39 2.15 2.81
CA VAL A 53 -2.99 2.03 4.13
C VAL A 53 -2.97 0.56 4.55
N ASP A 54 -2.60 0.27 5.79
CA ASP A 54 -2.65 -1.05 6.41
C ASP A 54 -3.64 -1.04 7.59
N PHE A 55 -4.69 -1.84 7.48
CA PHE A 55 -5.76 -2.06 8.45
C PHE A 55 -5.62 -3.37 9.22
N SER A 56 -4.43 -3.99 9.21
CA SER A 56 -4.18 -5.23 9.96
C SER A 56 -4.25 -5.03 11.49
N ASP A 57 -4.22 -3.76 11.93
CA ASP A 57 -4.37 -3.36 13.32
C ASP A 57 -5.62 -2.49 13.51
N PRO A 58 -6.20 -2.41 14.73
CA PRO A 58 -7.37 -1.57 15.03
C PRO A 58 -7.16 -0.08 14.69
N THR A 59 -5.91 0.36 14.78
CA THR A 59 -5.47 1.67 14.30
C THR A 59 -4.72 1.47 13.01
N ALA A 60 -5.30 1.92 11.91
CA ALA A 60 -4.64 1.78 10.62
C ALA A 60 -3.37 2.63 10.52
N LYS A 61 -2.53 2.24 9.57
CA LYS A 61 -1.18 2.78 9.42
C LYS A 61 -0.96 3.09 7.95
N LEU A 62 -0.44 4.28 7.67
CA LEU A 62 0.16 4.56 6.37
C LEU A 62 1.56 3.96 6.36
N ILE A 63 1.78 3.05 5.42
CA ILE A 63 3.06 2.39 5.23
C ILE A 63 3.70 2.93 3.95
N ARG A 64 4.94 3.42 4.05
CA ARG A 64 5.78 3.73 2.89
C ARG A 64 6.63 2.50 2.55
N TYR A 65 6.55 2.06 1.31
CA TYR A 65 7.40 1.03 0.72
C TYR A 65 8.39 1.65 -0.25
N ASP A 66 9.67 1.42 0.00
CA ASP A 66 10.76 1.84 -0.88
C ASP A 66 11.05 0.73 -1.89
N ILE A 67 10.96 1.05 -3.19
CA ILE A 67 11.02 0.04 -4.25
C ILE A 67 12.45 -0.51 -4.42
N ALA A 68 13.45 0.36 -4.31
CA ALA A 68 14.86 -0.01 -4.52
C ALA A 68 15.38 -0.90 -3.39
N THR A 69 15.06 -0.56 -2.14
CA THR A 69 15.54 -1.28 -0.96
C THR A 69 14.59 -2.37 -0.48
N ARG A 70 13.36 -2.42 -1.03
CA ARG A 70 12.25 -3.28 -0.57
C ARG A 70 11.89 -3.08 0.91
N ASN A 71 12.19 -1.90 1.45
CA ASN A 71 12.00 -1.59 2.85
C ASN A 71 10.60 -1.01 3.12
N ARG A 72 10.01 -1.38 4.26
CA ARG A 72 8.70 -0.90 4.73
C ARG A 72 8.90 -0.06 5.97
N THR A 73 8.34 1.14 5.98
CA THR A 73 8.37 2.02 7.14
C THR A 73 6.99 2.56 7.43
N VAL A 74 6.66 2.71 8.71
CA VAL A 74 5.41 3.38 9.10
C VAL A 74 5.59 4.86 8.84
N PHE A 75 4.87 5.38 7.87
CA PHE A 75 4.89 6.80 7.50
C PHE A 75 4.05 7.63 8.46
N ARG A 76 2.85 7.14 8.81
CA ARG A 76 1.95 7.75 9.78
C ARG A 76 1.07 6.67 10.41
N ARG A 77 0.70 6.86 11.68
CA ARG A 77 -0.34 6.06 12.34
C ARG A 77 -1.59 6.93 12.49
N GLY A 78 -2.77 6.36 12.28
CA GLY A 78 -4.00 7.00 12.72
C GLY A 78 -4.07 7.06 14.23
N SER A 79 -5.15 7.64 14.74
CA SER A 79 -5.53 7.55 16.15
C SER A 79 -6.93 6.95 16.25
N GLU A 80 -7.32 6.48 17.44
CA GLU A 80 -8.68 5.94 17.65
C GLU A 80 -9.78 6.98 17.33
N THR A 81 -9.47 8.28 17.46
CA THR A 81 -10.40 9.39 17.21
C THR A 81 -10.37 9.89 15.77
N ASP A 82 -9.23 9.73 15.10
CA ASP A 82 -9.02 10.10 13.70
C ASP A 82 -8.33 8.94 12.98
N ASN A 83 -9.17 7.98 12.62
CA ASN A 83 -8.84 6.78 11.87
C ASN A 83 -9.22 6.94 10.38
N PHE A 84 -9.45 8.19 9.94
CA PHE A 84 -9.70 8.50 8.54
C PHE A 84 -8.36 8.72 7.83
N TYR A 85 -8.14 7.99 6.75
CA TYR A 85 -6.92 8.11 5.95
C TYR A 85 -7.24 8.88 4.67
N HIS A 86 -6.88 10.16 4.66
CA HIS A 86 -6.68 10.86 3.41
C HIS A 86 -5.20 10.72 3.08
N LEU A 87 -4.89 10.07 1.95
CA LEU A 87 -3.59 10.22 1.30
C LEU A 87 -3.51 11.69 0.86
N LEU A 88 -3.11 12.55 1.79
CA LEU A 88 -2.74 13.93 1.50
C LEU A 88 -1.62 13.84 0.46
N ASP A 89 -1.79 14.58 -0.63
CA ASP A 89 -0.85 14.63 -1.75
C ASP A 89 0.60 14.52 -1.28
N TRP A 90 1.35 13.67 -1.97
CA TRP A 90 2.79 13.52 -1.81
C TRP A 90 3.43 14.89 -2.00
N LYS A 91 3.86 15.54 -0.92
CA LYS A 91 4.69 16.74 -0.95
C LYS A 91 6.13 16.40 -0.60
#